data_AF-A0A800A826-F1
#
_entry.id   AF-A0A800A826-F1
#
_cell.length_a   1.000
_cell.length_b   1.000
_cell.length_c   1.000
_cell.angle_alpha   90.00
_cell.angle_beta   90.00
_cell.angle_gamma   90.00
#
_symmetry.space_group_name_H-M   'P 1'
#
loop_
_entity.id
_entity.type
_entity.pdbx_description
1 polymer ?
#
loop_
_entity_poly.entity_id
_entity_poly.type
_entity_poly.pdbx_seq_one_letter_code
_entity_poly.pdbx_strand_id
1 'polypeptide(L)'
;MAATGTRNNKSDKPRRTRLQSKLTDDRGRLTTDLVSQYLTAIGEYDLLTAEQEVELAQKIETGEAAAERLEKGEFEGKREEMELRRLARRGAQAKDDFLTANLRLVVANARRYANTSGIDFLDLIQEGNLGLIRAVEKFD
;
A
#
# COMPACT_ATOMS: atom_id res chain seq x y z
N MET A 1 -42.45 43.80 -11.92
CA MET A 1 -43.08 42.80 -11.02
C MET A 1 -42.22 41.56 -11.02
N ALA A 2 -41.78 41.14 -9.84
CA ALA A 2 -40.84 40.06 -9.62
C ALA A 2 -41.53 38.69 -9.63
N ALA A 3 -40.83 37.66 -10.13
CA ALA A 3 -41.00 36.28 -9.69
C ALA A 3 -39.67 35.53 -9.85
N THR A 4 -38.96 35.43 -8.74
CA THR A 4 -37.87 34.48 -8.49
C THR A 4 -38.39 33.04 -8.58
N GLY A 5 -37.73 32.21 -9.38
CA GLY A 5 -37.94 30.76 -9.45
C GLY A 5 -36.60 30.02 -9.32
N THR A 6 -36.31 29.60 -8.09
CA THR A 6 -35.11 28.89 -7.65
C THR A 6 -34.81 27.59 -8.41
N ARG A 7 -33.53 27.45 -8.78
CA ARG A 7 -32.67 26.25 -8.87
C ARG A 7 -33.36 24.86 -8.82
N ASN A 8 -32.93 23.97 -9.73
CA ASN A 8 -32.63 22.61 -9.30
C ASN A 8 -31.43 22.01 -10.06
N ASN A 9 -30.24 22.33 -9.55
CA ASN A 9 -29.03 21.57 -9.79
C ASN A 9 -29.21 20.20 -9.13
N LYS A 10 -29.61 19.18 -9.89
CA LYS A 10 -29.57 17.78 -9.44
C LYS A 10 -28.10 17.39 -9.33
N SER A 11 -27.58 17.60 -8.12
CA SER A 11 -26.29 17.15 -7.61
C SER A 11 -25.87 15.80 -8.20
N ASP A 12 -24.84 15.85 -9.01
CA ASP A 12 -23.95 14.74 -9.33
C ASP A 12 -23.45 14.15 -8.02
N LYS A 13 -24.09 13.09 -7.51
CA LYS A 13 -23.53 12.34 -6.37
C LYS A 13 -22.19 11.77 -6.83
N PRO A 14 -21.09 12.07 -6.14
CA PRO A 14 -19.75 11.76 -6.62
C PRO A 14 -19.61 10.24 -6.78
N ARG A 15 -18.97 9.81 -7.87
CA ARG A 15 -18.75 8.39 -8.22
C ARG A 15 -18.25 7.52 -7.05
N ARG A 16 -17.57 8.12 -6.06
CA ARG A 16 -17.12 7.49 -4.80
C ARG A 16 -18.26 6.89 -3.97
N THR A 17 -19.41 7.56 -3.87
CA THR A 17 -20.53 7.10 -3.03
C THR A 17 -21.22 5.86 -3.62
N ARG A 18 -21.26 5.75 -4.97
CA ARG A 18 -21.79 4.57 -5.66
C ARG A 18 -20.83 3.38 -5.66
N LEU A 19 -19.52 3.65 -5.59
CA LEU A 19 -18.54 2.58 -5.36
C LEU A 19 -18.71 2.05 -3.93
N GLN A 20 -18.74 2.92 -2.92
CA GLN A 20 -18.94 2.51 -1.52
C GLN A 20 -20.18 1.63 -1.34
N SER A 21 -21.34 2.00 -1.90
CA SER A 21 -22.56 1.20 -1.80
C SER A 21 -22.54 -0.13 -2.56
N LYS A 22 -21.60 -0.32 -3.50
CA LYS A 22 -21.37 -1.60 -4.19
C LYS A 22 -20.34 -2.47 -3.45
N LEU A 23 -19.49 -1.85 -2.66
CA LEU A 23 -18.38 -2.49 -1.97
C LEU A 23 -18.78 -2.99 -0.58
N THR A 24 -19.92 -2.54 -0.06
CA THR A 24 -20.41 -2.90 1.27
C THR A 24 -21.84 -3.44 1.23
N ASP A 25 -22.16 -4.40 2.09
CA ASP A 25 -23.53 -4.84 2.36
C ASP A 25 -24.37 -3.73 3.01
N ASP A 26 -25.65 -4.00 3.26
CA ASP A 26 -26.60 -3.06 3.86
C ASP A 26 -26.20 -2.60 5.28
N ARG A 27 -25.21 -3.26 5.90
CA ARG A 27 -24.64 -2.95 7.21
C ARG A 27 -23.30 -2.22 7.12
N GLY A 28 -22.84 -1.88 5.91
CA GLY A 28 -21.56 -1.20 5.69
C GLY A 28 -20.35 -2.12 5.75
N ARG A 29 -20.54 -3.46 5.78
CA ARG A 29 -19.45 -4.44 5.80
C ARG A 29 -19.02 -4.78 4.38
N LEU A 30 -17.72 -4.91 4.14
CA LEU A 30 -17.23 -5.34 2.82
C LEU A 30 -17.86 -6.67 2.42
N THR A 31 -18.32 -6.74 1.16
CA THR A 31 -18.97 -7.96 0.65
C THR A 31 -17.96 -9.11 0.62
N THR A 32 -18.44 -10.34 0.86
CA THR A 32 -17.62 -11.56 0.89
C THR A 32 -16.75 -11.71 -0.36
N ASP A 33 -17.23 -11.26 -1.52
CA ASP A 33 -16.53 -11.30 -2.80
C ASP A 33 -15.27 -10.41 -2.83
N LEU A 34 -15.28 -9.24 -2.19
CA LEU A 34 -14.11 -8.34 -2.14
C LEU A 34 -13.08 -8.79 -1.12
N VAL A 35 -13.54 -9.37 0.00
CA VAL A 35 -12.66 -10.02 0.96
C VAL A 35 -11.96 -11.21 0.31
N SER A 36 -12.71 -12.03 -0.44
CA SER A 36 -12.13 -13.12 -1.23
C SER A 36 -11.17 -12.61 -2.30
N GLN A 37 -11.50 -11.56 -3.06
CA GLN A 37 -10.58 -10.96 -4.05
C GLN A 37 -9.31 -10.42 -3.40
N TYR A 38 -9.40 -9.76 -2.24
CA TYR A 38 -8.24 -9.28 -1.50
C TYR A 38 -7.37 -10.44 -1.02
N LEU A 39 -7.98 -11.47 -0.41
CA LEU A 39 -7.29 -12.68 0.05
C LEU A 39 -6.65 -13.49 -1.09
N THR A 40 -7.29 -13.53 -2.26
CA THR A 40 -6.73 -14.15 -3.47
C THR A 40 -5.55 -13.32 -4.00
N ALA A 41 -5.70 -12.00 -4.12
CA ALA A 41 -4.64 -11.13 -4.64
C ALA A 41 -3.38 -11.16 -3.78
N ILE A 42 -3.52 -11.22 -2.45
CA ILE A 42 -2.37 -11.40 -1.55
C ILE A 42 -1.88 -12.85 -1.52
N GLY A 43 -2.73 -13.84 -1.85
CA GLY A 43 -2.38 -15.27 -1.83
C GLY A 43 -1.38 -15.69 -2.93
N GLU A 44 -1.18 -14.86 -3.95
CA GLU A 44 -0.33 -15.14 -5.12
C GLU A 44 1.17 -14.85 -4.92
N TYR A 45 1.58 -14.04 -3.94
CA TYR A 45 2.99 -13.63 -3.73
C TYR A 45 3.77 -14.38 -2.63
N ASP A 46 4.72 -15.26 -2.88
CA ASP A 46 5.36 -16.03 -1.79
C ASP A 46 5.88 -15.18 -0.60
N LEU A 47 5.79 -15.72 0.63
CA LEU A 47 6.37 -15.08 1.82
C LEU A 47 7.90 -15.01 1.65
N LEU A 48 8.50 -13.89 2.07
CA LEU A 48 9.94 -13.75 2.03
C LEU A 48 10.60 -14.69 3.05
N THR A 49 11.73 -15.26 2.67
CA THR A 49 12.69 -15.82 3.63
C THR A 49 13.51 -14.69 4.27
N ALA A 50 14.13 -14.96 5.41
CA ALA A 50 15.00 -13.98 6.07
C ALA A 50 16.14 -13.50 5.15
N GLU A 51 16.69 -14.39 4.31
CA GLU A 51 17.71 -14.02 3.32
C GLU A 51 17.17 -13.05 2.27
N GLN A 52 15.93 -13.26 1.80
CA GLN A 52 15.28 -12.37 0.83
C GLN A 52 14.96 -11.01 1.45
N GLU A 53 14.55 -10.96 2.72
CA GLU A 53 14.34 -9.71 3.45
C GLU A 53 15.63 -8.90 3.52
N VAL A 54 16.75 -9.52 3.87
CA VAL A 54 18.07 -8.87 3.91
C VAL A 54 18.50 -8.38 2.52
N GLU A 55 18.30 -9.19 1.47
CA GLU A 55 18.64 -8.80 0.10
C GLU A 55 17.83 -7.58 -0.37
N LEU A 56 16.53 -7.55 -0.07
CA LEU A 56 15.67 -6.41 -0.40
C LEU A 56 16.05 -5.17 0.41
N ALA A 57 16.32 -5.30 1.70
CA ALA A 57 16.77 -4.19 2.55
C ALA A 57 18.05 -3.53 2.00
N GLN A 58 19.06 -4.31 1.63
CA GLN A 58 20.30 -3.79 1.03
C GLN A 58 20.06 -3.05 -0.30
N LYS A 59 19.14 -3.56 -1.14
CA LYS A 59 18.76 -2.89 -2.40
C LYS A 59 18.04 -1.57 -2.14
N ILE A 60 17.17 -1.52 -1.13
CA ILE A 60 16.46 -0.31 -0.71
C ILE A 60 17.47 0.74 -0.24
N GLU A 61 18.33 0.40 0.71
CA GLU A 61 19.36 1.30 1.25
C GLU A 61 20.26 1.87 0.15
N THR A 62 20.77 0.99 -0.74
CA THR A 62 21.62 1.41 -1.86
C THR A 62 20.89 2.35 -2.82
N GLY A 63 19.61 2.09 -3.07
CA GLY A 63 18.80 2.92 -3.95
C GLY A 63 18.41 4.26 -3.34
N GLU A 64 18.14 4.31 -2.04
CA GLU A 64 17.84 5.55 -1.30
C GLU A 64 19.08 6.45 -1.24
N ALA A 65 20.26 5.90 -0.92
CA ALA A 65 21.53 6.63 -1.00
C ALA A 65 21.80 7.16 -2.42
N ALA A 66 21.48 6.37 -3.45
CA ALA A 66 21.63 6.84 -4.84
C ALA A 66 20.64 7.95 -5.21
N ALA A 67 19.40 7.89 -4.70
CA ALA A 67 18.40 8.94 -4.88
C ALA A 67 18.80 10.23 -4.18
N GLU A 68 19.31 10.15 -2.95
CA GLU A 68 19.79 11.30 -2.18
C GLU A 68 20.97 11.99 -2.90
N ARG A 69 21.94 11.23 -3.40
CA ARG A 69 23.05 11.78 -4.18
C ARG A 69 22.58 12.47 -5.46
N LEU A 70 21.56 11.94 -6.13
CA LEU A 70 20.97 12.59 -7.31
C LEU A 70 20.30 13.91 -6.95
N GLU A 71 19.61 13.97 -5.81
CA GLU A 71 18.93 15.19 -5.33
C GLU A 71 19.93 16.28 -4.96
N LYS A 72 21.04 15.90 -4.30
CA LYS A 72 22.12 16.82 -3.93
C LYS A 72 23.01 17.23 -5.11
N GLY A 73 22.87 16.57 -6.27
CA GLY A 73 23.74 16.80 -7.42
C GLY A 73 25.16 16.24 -7.23
N GLU A 74 25.34 15.26 -6.35
CA GLU A 74 26.63 14.66 -5.97
C GLU A 74 27.06 13.55 -6.94
N PHE A 75 27.31 13.93 -8.19
CA PHE A 75 27.77 13.02 -9.24
C PHE A 75 28.62 13.73 -10.30
N GLU A 76 29.56 12.99 -10.87
CA GLU A 76 30.49 13.48 -11.88
C GLU A 76 30.13 12.95 -13.26
N GLY A 77 29.44 13.81 -14.02
CA GLY A 77 29.12 13.57 -15.41
C GLY A 77 27.99 12.58 -15.64
N LYS A 78 27.62 12.44 -16.93
CA LYS A 78 26.42 11.70 -17.34
C LYS A 78 26.47 10.21 -17.01
N ARG A 79 27.66 9.61 -16.96
CA ARG A 79 27.81 8.17 -16.72
C ARG A 79 27.43 7.82 -15.28
N GLU A 80 27.96 8.56 -14.31
CA GLU A 80 27.63 8.35 -12.91
C GLU A 80 26.16 8.71 -12.63
N GLU A 81 25.65 9.80 -13.21
CA GLU A 81 24.23 10.16 -13.10
C GLU A 81 23.30 9.03 -13.56
N MET A 82 23.60 8.40 -14.71
CA MET A 82 22.79 7.29 -15.24
C MET A 82 22.81 6.06 -14.33
N GLU A 83 23.98 5.73 -13.75
CA GLU A 83 24.10 4.61 -12.81
C GLU A 83 23.35 4.88 -11.50
N LEU A 84 23.46 6.08 -10.93
CA LEU A 84 22.69 6.46 -9.74
C LEU A 84 21.18 6.38 -10.01
N ARG A 85 20.71 6.86 -11.18
CA ARG A 85 19.29 6.75 -11.57
C ARG A 85 18.85 5.30 -11.69
N ARG A 86 19.72 4.41 -12.14
CA ARG A 86 19.45 2.98 -12.20
C ARG A 86 19.36 2.36 -10.81
N LEU A 87 20.28 2.70 -9.91
CA LEU A 87 20.26 2.24 -8.52
C LEU A 87 19.02 2.72 -7.78
N ALA A 88 18.69 4.02 -7.89
CA ALA A 88 17.49 4.60 -7.28
C ALA A 88 16.19 3.88 -7.74
N ARG A 89 16.05 3.62 -9.05
CA ARG A 89 14.91 2.86 -9.57
C ARG A 89 14.85 1.43 -9.03
N ARG A 90 16.00 0.76 -8.89
CA ARG A 90 16.05 -0.60 -8.35
C ARG A 90 15.69 -0.66 -6.86
N GLY A 91 16.14 0.33 -6.07
CA GLY A 91 15.75 0.43 -4.67
C GLY A 91 14.26 0.72 -4.49
N ALA A 92 13.69 1.62 -5.31
CA ALA A 92 12.26 1.87 -5.30
C ALA A 92 11.44 0.60 -5.60
N GLN A 93 11.84 -0.18 -6.62
CA GLN A 93 11.19 -1.45 -6.91
C GLN A 93 11.35 -2.46 -5.76
N ALA A 94 12.55 -2.56 -5.17
CA ALA A 94 12.79 -3.45 -4.03
C ALA A 94 11.93 -3.06 -2.81
N LYS A 95 11.67 -1.77 -2.61
CA LYS A 95 10.78 -1.26 -1.55
C LYS A 95 9.34 -1.71 -1.78
N ASP A 96 8.85 -1.60 -3.01
CA ASP A 96 7.52 -2.07 -3.38
C ASP A 96 7.37 -3.60 -3.20
N ASP A 97 8.39 -4.36 -3.60
CA ASP A 97 8.42 -5.82 -3.45
C ASP A 97 8.45 -6.21 -1.96
N PHE A 98 9.28 -5.54 -1.15
CA PHE A 98 9.37 -5.76 0.29
C PHE A 98 8.05 -5.46 1.00
N LEU A 99 7.40 -4.34 0.67
CA LEU A 99 6.09 -3.97 1.20
C LEU A 99 5.03 -5.02 0.83
N THR A 100 4.97 -5.40 -0.45
CA THR A 100 4.00 -6.37 -0.96
C THR A 100 4.09 -7.71 -0.24
N ALA A 101 5.30 -8.22 -0.03
CA ALA A 101 5.48 -9.49 0.63
C ALA A 101 5.19 -9.42 2.15
N ASN A 102 5.45 -8.28 2.79
CA ASN A 102 5.10 -8.07 4.19
C ASN A 102 3.59 -7.82 4.42
N LEU A 103 2.85 -7.29 3.44
CA LEU A 103 1.38 -7.20 3.52
C LEU A 103 0.75 -8.60 3.68
N ARG A 104 1.35 -9.66 3.13
CA ARG A 104 0.92 -11.04 3.41
C ARG A 104 1.19 -11.50 4.83
N LEU A 105 2.32 -11.08 5.41
CA LEU A 105 2.66 -11.38 6.80
C LEU A 105 1.62 -10.76 7.74
N VAL A 106 1.15 -9.54 7.43
CA VAL A 106 0.06 -8.89 8.16
C VAL A 106 -1.21 -9.72 8.13
N VAL A 107 -1.64 -10.20 6.96
CA VAL A 107 -2.87 -10.98 6.84
C VAL A 107 -2.72 -12.39 7.44
N ALA A 108 -1.56 -13.02 7.29
CA ALA A 108 -1.24 -14.30 7.93
C ALA A 108 -1.27 -14.19 9.46
N ASN A 109 -0.78 -13.07 10.03
CA ASN A 109 -0.87 -12.79 11.46
C ASN A 109 -2.30 -12.43 11.89
N ALA A 110 -3.01 -11.60 11.13
CA ALA A 110 -4.41 -11.24 11.43
C ALA A 110 -5.31 -12.49 11.50
N ARG A 111 -5.03 -13.51 10.67
CA ARG A 111 -5.78 -14.78 10.66
C ARG A 111 -5.66 -15.55 11.98
N ARG A 112 -4.60 -15.33 12.77
CA ARG A 112 -4.44 -15.94 14.12
C ARG A 112 -5.32 -15.28 15.18
N TYR A 113 -5.71 -14.01 14.98
CA TYR A 113 -6.49 -13.22 15.93
C TYR A 113 -7.99 -13.14 15.59
N ALA A 114 -8.35 -13.44 14.33
CA ALA A 114 -9.73 -13.42 13.84
C ALA A 114 -10.69 -14.33 14.63
N ASN A 115 -10.18 -15.41 15.24
CA ASN A 115 -11.00 -16.40 15.94
C ASN A 115 -11.12 -16.13 17.46
N THR A 116 -10.37 -15.18 18.01
CA THR A 116 -10.17 -15.04 19.46
C THR A 116 -10.48 -13.64 19.99
N SER A 117 -10.38 -12.61 19.16
CA SER A 117 -10.39 -11.21 19.64
C SER A 117 -11.77 -10.53 19.60
N GLY A 118 -12.76 -11.10 18.91
CA GLY A 118 -14.10 -10.48 18.72
C GLY A 118 -14.12 -9.22 17.84
N ILE A 119 -12.96 -8.82 17.29
CA ILE A 119 -12.77 -7.68 16.39
C ILE A 119 -12.93 -8.17 14.94
N ASP A 120 -13.50 -7.33 14.08
CA ASP A 120 -13.67 -7.65 12.67
C ASP A 120 -12.31 -7.90 11.99
N PHE A 121 -12.21 -8.97 11.23
CA PHE A 121 -10.97 -9.42 10.59
C PHE A 121 -10.37 -8.34 9.68
N LEU A 122 -11.20 -7.49 9.08
CA LEU A 122 -10.74 -6.43 8.20
C LEU A 122 -10.16 -5.26 8.99
N ASP A 123 -10.69 -4.95 10.18
CA ASP A 123 -10.12 -3.91 11.04
C ASP A 123 -8.72 -4.30 11.53
N LEU A 124 -8.50 -5.60 11.82
CA LEU A 124 -7.18 -6.14 12.17
C LEU A 124 -6.18 -6.07 11.00
N ILE A 125 -6.64 -6.31 9.77
CA ILE A 125 -5.81 -6.17 8.56
C ILE A 125 -5.42 -4.70 8.36
N GLN A 126 -6.37 -3.77 8.52
CA GLN A 126 -6.12 -2.34 8.32
C GLN A 126 -5.14 -1.79 9.36
N GLU A 127 -5.29 -2.16 10.64
CA GLU A 127 -4.31 -1.80 11.67
C GLU A 127 -2.92 -2.40 11.40
N GLY A 128 -2.85 -3.67 11.00
CA GLY A 128 -1.59 -4.32 10.68
C GLY A 128 -0.88 -3.69 9.48
N ASN A 129 -1.62 -3.31 8.43
CA ASN A 129 -1.07 -2.62 7.25
C ASN A 129 -0.49 -1.26 7.64
N LEU A 130 -1.20 -0.51 8.52
CA LEU A 130 -0.72 0.77 9.03
C LEU A 130 0.51 0.62 9.94
N GLY A 131 0.59 -0.47 10.69
CA GLY A 131 1.76 -0.84 11.50
C GLY A 131 2.97 -1.17 10.64
N LEU A 132 2.76 -1.94 9.57
CA LEU A 132 3.80 -2.32 8.62
C LEU A 132 4.39 -1.12 7.89
N ILE A 133 3.54 -0.24 7.34
CA ILE A 133 3.99 0.97 6.65
C ILE A 133 4.86 1.81 7.60
N ARG A 134 4.41 2.00 8.85
CA ARG A 134 5.17 2.75 9.86
C ARG A 134 6.46 2.06 10.30
N ALA A 135 6.52 0.74 10.28
CA ALA A 135 7.74 -0.01 10.57
C ALA A 135 8.76 0.14 9.44
N VAL A 136 8.30 0.11 8.18
CA VAL A 136 9.14 0.31 6.99
C VAL A 136 9.63 1.76 6.89
N GLU A 137 8.81 2.74 7.30
CA GLU A 137 9.22 4.15 7.38
C GLU A 137 10.24 4.44 8.50
N LYS A 138 10.39 3.54 9.49
CA LYS A 138 11.29 3.71 10.64
C LYS A 138 12.49 2.75 10.64
N PHE A 139 12.56 1.86 9.67
CA PHE A 139 13.69 0.96 9.51
C PHE A 139 14.83 1.77 8.85
N ASP A 140 15.60 2.45 9.69
CA ASP A 140 16.99 2.84 9.39
C ASP A 140 17.91 1.61 9.53
#